data_AF-A0A6N8HEM0-F1
#
_entry.id   AF-A0A6N8HEM0-F1
#
_cell.length_a   1.000
_cell.length_b   1.000
_cell.length_c   1.000
_cell.angle_alpha   90.00
_cell.angle_beta   90.00
_cell.angle_gamma   90.00
#
_symmetry.space_group_name_H-M   'P 1'
#
loop_
_entity.id
_entity.type
_entity.pdbx_description
1 polymer ?
#
loop_
_entity_poly.entity_id
_entity_poly.type
_entity_poly.pdbx_seq_one_letter_code
_entity_poly.pdbx_strand_id
1 'polypeptide(L)'
;MKSIYRINSFFLICNLLLFIVPCFGLLAMIPLGIIQLTTAIGISLTFYRKINFELKKMLKIYWLLVGLDSLYIMLYINIKKSHYDFYEIIFFAYPMLIACYFVYVTYRINKFINPKEE
;
A
#
# COMPACT_ATOMS: atom_id res chain seq x y z
N MET A 1 -11.99 5.82 12.16
CA MET A 1 -10.86 6.09 11.24
C MET A 1 -9.53 6.32 11.93
N LYS A 2 -9.48 6.84 13.16
CA LYS A 2 -8.26 6.87 13.99
C LYS A 2 -7.55 5.52 14.11
N SER A 3 -8.31 4.46 14.39
CA SER A 3 -7.76 3.11 14.50
C SER A 3 -7.16 2.62 13.19
N ILE A 4 -7.85 2.83 12.06
CA ILE A 4 -7.40 2.35 10.74
C ILE A 4 -6.10 3.05 10.30
N TYR A 5 -5.98 4.37 10.51
CA TYR A 5 -4.74 5.09 10.21
C TYR A 5 -3.57 4.69 11.13
N ARG A 6 -3.82 4.52 12.44
CA ARG A 6 -2.79 4.03 13.38
C ARG A 6 -2.36 2.61 13.08
N ILE A 7 -3.30 1.73 12.75
CA ILE A 7 -3.03 0.35 12.35
C ILE A 7 -2.15 0.35 11.09
N ASN A 8 -2.55 1.07 10.05
CA ASN A 8 -1.80 1.10 8.79
C ASN A 8 -0.39 1.71 8.96
N SER A 9 -0.26 2.77 9.76
CA SER A 9 1.04 3.37 10.07
C SER A 9 1.91 2.49 10.96
N PHE A 10 1.32 1.82 11.95
CA PHE A 10 2.00 0.87 12.83
C PHE A 10 2.52 -0.32 12.04
N PHE A 11 1.70 -0.89 11.14
CA PHE A 11 2.13 -1.98 10.27
C PHE A 11 3.25 -1.54 9.33
N LEU A 12 3.20 -0.32 8.77
CA LEU A 12 4.28 0.20 7.94
C LEU A 12 5.61 0.32 8.73
N ILE A 13 5.56 0.86 9.95
CA ILE A 13 6.73 1.02 10.82
C ILE A 13 7.28 -0.35 11.26
N CYS A 14 6.40 -1.27 11.65
CA CYS A 14 6.80 -2.64 11.98
C CYS A 14 7.45 -3.33 10.78
N ASN A 15 6.92 -3.14 9.57
CA ASN A 15 7.47 -3.76 8.37
C ASN A 15 8.81 -3.17 7.95
N LEU A 16 9.00 -1.85 8.12
CA LEU A 16 10.29 -1.17 7.97
C LEU A 16 11.33 -1.71 8.97
N LEU A 17 10.94 -1.90 10.23
CA LEU A 17 11.80 -2.51 11.26
C LEU A 17 12.14 -3.97 10.95
N LEU A 18 11.17 -4.74 10.44
CA LEU A 18 11.37 -6.13 10.04
C LEU A 18 12.22 -6.26 8.77
N PHE A 19 12.29 -5.23 7.92
CA PHE A 19 13.15 -5.19 6.74
C PHE A 19 14.65 -5.14 7.08
N ILE A 20 15.01 -4.73 8.30
CA ILE A 20 16.39 -4.83 8.83
C ILE A 20 16.78 -6.30 9.05
N VAL A 21 15.80 -7.21 9.16
CA VAL A 21 16.00 -8.65 9.30
C VAL A 21 15.66 -9.35 7.97
N PRO A 22 16.67 -9.75 7.17
CA PRO A 22 16.51 -10.06 5.73
C PRO A 22 15.48 -11.16 5.38
N CYS A 23 15.16 -12.10 6.28
CA CYS A 23 14.13 -13.12 6.04
C CYS A 23 12.71 -12.72 6.51
N PHE A 24 12.59 -11.91 7.56
CA PHE A 24 11.29 -11.62 8.17
C PHE A 24 10.56 -10.44 7.51
N GLY A 25 11.30 -9.45 6.98
CA GLY A 25 10.71 -8.32 6.25
C GLY A 25 9.93 -8.72 5.02
N LEU A 26 10.40 -9.73 4.29
CA LEU A 26 9.72 -10.29 3.12
C LEU A 26 8.42 -11.01 3.47
N LEU A 27 8.42 -11.79 4.54
CA LEU A 27 7.21 -12.47 5.02
C LEU A 27 6.17 -11.48 5.57
N ALA A 28 6.62 -10.38 6.17
CA ALA A 28 5.76 -9.33 6.71
C ALA A 28 5.13 -8.43 5.63
N MET A 29 5.63 -8.43 4.39
CA MET A 29 5.00 -7.74 3.25
C MET A 29 3.64 -8.34 2.87
N ILE A 30 3.45 -9.66 2.99
CA ILE A 30 2.19 -10.34 2.66
C ILE A 30 1.03 -9.85 3.54
N PRO A 31 1.09 -9.95 4.89
CA PRO A 31 0.02 -9.45 5.75
C PRO A 31 -0.16 -7.93 5.59
N LEU A 32 0.92 -7.19 5.35
CA LEU A 32 0.83 -5.74 5.13
C LEU A 32 0.05 -5.41 3.85
N GLY A 33 0.30 -6.10 2.75
CA GLY A 33 -0.46 -5.97 1.51
C GLY A 33 -1.95 -6.27 1.70
N ILE A 34 -2.28 -7.34 2.44
CA ILE A 34 -3.68 -7.71 2.75
C ILE A 34 -4.37 -6.60 3.55
N ILE A 35 -3.71 -6.07 4.58
CA ILE A 35 -4.25 -4.99 5.42
C ILE A 35 -4.46 -3.72 4.59
N GLN A 36 -3.54 -3.39 3.70
CA GLN A 36 -3.65 -2.23 2.83
C GLN A 36 -4.78 -2.37 1.81
N LEU A 37 -4.91 -3.56 1.20
CA LEU A 37 -5.98 -3.85 0.24
C LEU A 37 -7.36 -3.78 0.91
N THR A 38 -7.53 -4.44 2.05
CA THR A 38 -8.80 -4.42 2.81
C THR A 38 -9.15 -3.00 3.28
N THR A 39 -8.16 -2.23 3.74
CA THR A 39 -8.35 -0.83 4.10
C THR A 39 -8.76 0.03 2.91
N ALA A 40 -8.12 -0.16 1.74
CA ALA A 40 -8.45 0.59 0.53
C ALA A 40 -9.86 0.30 0.04
N ILE A 41 -10.29 -0.97 0.10
CA ILE A 41 -11.67 -1.38 -0.21
C ILE A 41 -12.65 -0.71 0.76
N GLY A 42 -12.39 -0.76 2.07
CA GLY A 42 -13.24 -0.11 3.07
C GLY A 42 -13.38 1.40 2.83
N ILE A 43 -12.29 2.10 2.54
CA ILE A 43 -12.30 3.53 2.21
C ILE A 43 -13.12 3.79 0.92
N SER A 44 -12.92 2.96 -0.10
CA SER A 44 -13.61 3.08 -1.40
C SER A 44 -15.11 2.84 -1.28
N LEU A 45 -15.56 1.94 -0.40
CA LEU A 45 -16.98 1.67 -0.22
C LEU A 45 -17.66 2.70 0.70
N THR A 46 -17.03 3.04 1.82
CA THR A 46 -17.69 3.82 2.87
C THR A 46 -17.51 5.34 2.71
N PHE A 47 -16.38 5.78 2.16
CA PHE A 47 -16.01 7.21 2.17
C PHE A 47 -15.89 7.84 0.79
N TYR A 48 -15.92 7.05 -0.29
CA TYR A 48 -15.77 7.57 -1.65
C TYR A 48 -16.78 8.66 -2.01
N ARG A 49 -18.04 8.55 -1.56
CA ARG A 49 -19.03 9.62 -1.78
C ARG A 49 -18.80 10.88 -0.93
N LYS A 50 -18.10 10.76 0.20
CA LYS A 50 -17.90 11.82 1.20
C LYS A 50 -16.63 12.65 0.96
N ILE A 51 -15.64 12.11 0.26
CA ILE A 51 -14.36 12.77 0.00
C ILE A 51 -14.40 13.67 -1.24
N ASN A 52 -13.56 14.71 -1.26
CA ASN A 52 -13.45 15.64 -2.37
C ASN A 52 -12.81 15.00 -3.64
N PHE A 53 -12.84 15.73 -4.75
CA PHE A 53 -12.34 15.24 -6.05
C PHE A 53 -10.85 14.87 -6.02
N GLU A 54 -10.02 15.68 -5.37
CA GLU A 54 -8.58 15.42 -5.24
C GLU A 54 -8.27 14.10 -4.52
N LEU A 55 -8.97 13.81 -3.42
CA LEU A 55 -8.79 12.55 -2.69
C LEU A 55 -9.30 11.34 -3.48
N LYS A 56 -10.37 11.50 -4.27
CA LYS A 56 -10.83 10.47 -5.21
C LYS A 56 -9.77 10.17 -6.26
N LYS A 57 -9.11 11.21 -6.79
CA LYS A 57 -8.02 11.06 -7.76
C LYS A 57 -6.84 10.32 -7.15
N MET A 58 -6.43 10.67 -5.92
CA MET A 58 -5.38 9.97 -5.20
C MET A 58 -5.68 8.48 -4.99
N LEU A 59 -6.92 8.16 -4.62
CA LEU A 59 -7.37 6.78 -4.42
C LEU A 59 -7.45 5.99 -5.74
N LYS A 60 -7.86 6.64 -6.85
CA LYS A 60 -7.80 6.04 -8.19
C LYS A 60 -6.36 5.73 -8.63
N ILE A 61 -5.43 6.65 -8.37
CA ILE A 61 -4.00 6.42 -8.64
C ILE A 61 -3.49 5.23 -7.84
N TYR A 62 -3.86 5.12 -6.56
CA TYR A 62 -3.49 3.95 -5.74
C TYR A 62 -3.99 2.65 -6.37
N TRP A 63 -5.27 2.58 -6.75
CA TRP A 63 -5.83 1.39 -7.40
C TRP A 63 -5.15 1.06 -8.74
N LEU A 64 -4.77 2.07 -9.50
CA LEU A 64 -4.02 1.90 -10.75
C LEU A 64 -2.63 1.32 -10.47
N LEU A 65 -1.91 1.84 -9.46
CA LEU A 65 -0.60 1.32 -9.06
C LEU A 65 -0.67 -0.13 -8.58
N VAL A 66 -1.67 -0.48 -7.77
CA VAL A 66 -1.91 -1.88 -7.32
C VAL A 66 -2.24 -2.80 -8.49
N GLY A 67 -3.03 -2.33 -9.46
CA GLY A 67 -3.34 -3.07 -10.67
C GLY A 67 -2.11 -3.33 -11.54
N LEU A 68 -1.27 -2.31 -11.72
CA LEU A 68 0.00 -2.44 -12.45
C LEU A 68 0.98 -3.36 -11.72
N ASP A 69 1.07 -3.28 -10.39
CA ASP A 69 1.92 -4.16 -9.58
C ASP A 69 1.48 -5.62 -9.71
N SER A 70 0.17 -5.89 -9.61
CA SER A 70 -0.40 -7.24 -9.82
C SER A 70 -0.08 -7.78 -11.22
N LEU A 71 -0.17 -6.94 -12.25
CA LEU A 71 0.15 -7.30 -13.62
C LEU A 71 1.65 -7.56 -13.81
N TYR A 72 2.51 -6.74 -13.20
CA TYR A 72 3.95 -6.95 -13.17
C TYR A 72 4.32 -8.28 -12.51
N ILE A 73 3.71 -8.60 -11.37
CA ILE A 73 3.91 -9.89 -10.68
C ILE A 73 3.49 -11.06 -11.57
N MET A 74 2.34 -10.98 -12.25
CA MET A 74 1.88 -12.02 -13.18
C MET A 74 2.84 -12.23 -14.36
N LEU A 75 3.32 -11.14 -14.97
CA LEU A 75 4.30 -11.22 -16.05
C LEU A 75 5.63 -11.80 -15.54
N TYR A 76 6.08 -11.36 -14.37
CA TYR A 76 7.31 -11.85 -13.75
C TYR A 76 7.28 -13.37 -13.49
N ILE A 77 6.19 -13.89 -12.92
CA ILE A 77 6.01 -15.33 -12.69
C ILE A 77 6.06 -16.12 -14.00
N ASN A 78 5.48 -15.60 -15.08
CA ASN A 78 5.49 -16.26 -16.39
C ASN A 78 6.86 -16.20 -17.11
N ILE A 79 7.64 -15.14 -16.90
CA ILE A 79 8.93 -14.89 -17.58
C ILE A 79 10.12 -15.50 -16.82
N LYS A 80 9.94 -15.89 -15.54
CA LYS A 80 10.98 -16.38 -14.60
C LYS A 80 11.75 -17.65 -15.02
N LYS A 81 11.62 -18.11 -16.27
CA LYS A 81 12.38 -19.22 -16.85
C LYS A 81 13.79 -18.87 -17.31
N SER A 82 14.21 -17.59 -17.41
CA SER A 82 15.45 -17.28 -18.16
C SER A 82 16.60 -16.51 -17.49
N HIS A 83 16.44 -15.48 -16.65
CA HIS A 83 17.62 -14.74 -16.12
C HIS A 83 17.33 -14.01 -14.80
N TYR A 84 18.28 -14.05 -13.85
CA TYR A 84 18.16 -13.52 -12.50
C TYR A 84 19.25 -12.47 -12.22
N ASP A 85 18.86 -11.36 -11.58
CA ASP A 85 19.56 -10.68 -10.46
C ASP A 85 19.02 -9.25 -10.25
N PHE A 86 18.79 -8.47 -11.31
CA PHE A 86 18.33 -7.07 -11.16
C PHE A 86 16.83 -6.92 -10.93
N TYR A 87 16.02 -7.81 -11.53
CA TYR A 87 14.54 -7.73 -11.47
C TYR A 87 13.96 -8.05 -10.09
N GLU A 88 14.70 -8.74 -9.23
CA GLU A 88 14.25 -9.11 -7.88
C GLU A 88 14.23 -7.92 -6.91
N ILE A 89 15.20 -7.01 -7.01
CA ILE A 89 15.23 -5.81 -6.16
C ILE A 89 14.02 -4.92 -6.47
N ILE A 90 13.70 -4.74 -7.76
CA ILE A 90 12.54 -3.97 -8.22
C ILE A 90 11.24 -4.61 -7.73
N PHE A 91 11.16 -5.95 -7.75
CA PHE A 91 10.01 -6.71 -7.28
C PHE A 91 9.69 -6.44 -5.81
N PHE A 92 10.68 -6.17 -4.97
CA PHE A 92 10.46 -5.85 -3.55
C PHE A 92 10.32 -4.35 -3.28
N ALA A 93 11.04 -3.50 -4.02
CA ALA A 93 11.01 -2.05 -3.80
C ALA A 93 9.68 -1.43 -4.22
N TYR A 94 9.09 -1.89 -5.33
CA TYR A 94 7.90 -1.27 -5.91
C TYR A 94 6.63 -1.40 -5.03
N PRO A 95 6.29 -2.59 -4.48
CA PRO A 95 5.17 -2.73 -3.53
C PRO A 95 5.33 -1.84 -2.29
N MET A 96 6.57 -1.63 -1.83
CA MET A 96 6.85 -0.81 -0.66
C MET A 96 6.59 0.69 -0.92
N LEU A 97 6.89 1.17 -2.12
CA LEU A 97 6.55 2.54 -2.53
C LEU A 97 5.04 2.74 -2.61
N ILE A 98 4.30 1.76 -3.13
CA ILE A 98 2.83 1.76 -3.16
C ILE A 98 2.27 1.82 -1.73
N ALA A 99 2.84 1.04 -0.81
CA ALA A 99 2.47 1.04 0.58
C ALA A 99 2.66 2.41 1.25
N CYS A 100 3.82 3.06 1.03
CA CYS A 100 4.08 4.41 1.53
C CYS A 100 3.09 5.44 0.96
N TYR A 101 2.82 5.37 -0.35
CA TYR A 101 1.83 6.24 -0.99
C TYR A 101 0.44 6.04 -0.37
N PHE A 102 0.03 4.81 -0.11
CA PHE A 102 -1.27 4.53 0.48
C PHE A 102 -1.42 5.08 1.91
N VAL A 103 -0.36 5.04 2.72
CA VAL A 103 -0.36 5.68 4.04
C VAL A 103 -0.57 7.18 3.92
N TYR A 104 0.09 7.83 2.95
CA TYR A 104 -0.11 9.26 2.68
C TYR A 104 -1.55 9.57 2.25
N VAL A 105 -2.13 8.78 1.34
CA VAL A 105 -3.55 8.94 0.93
C VAL A 105 -4.48 8.79 2.13
N THR A 106 -4.24 7.78 2.97
CA THR A 106 -5.04 7.53 4.17
C THR A 106 -4.95 8.69 5.16
N TYR A 107 -3.76 9.27 5.33
CA TYR A 107 -3.55 10.47 6.16
C TYR A 107 -4.36 11.67 5.64
N ARG A 108 -4.29 11.95 4.32
CA ARG A 108 -5.02 13.06 3.69
C ARG A 108 -6.54 12.89 3.81
N ILE A 109 -7.03 11.66 3.65
CA ILE A 109 -8.45 11.33 3.84
C ILE A 109 -8.86 11.52 5.31
N ASN A 110 -8.05 11.07 6.27
CA ASN A 110 -8.34 11.26 7.69
C ASN A 110 -8.38 12.74 8.09
N LYS A 111 -7.44 13.56 7.59
CA LYS A 111 -7.43 15.02 7.83
C LYS A 111 -8.67 15.71 7.25
N PHE A 112 -9.13 15.26 6.09
CA PHE A 112 -10.35 15.81 5.47
C PHE A 112 -11.62 15.46 6.25
N ILE A 113 -11.69 14.25 6.83
CA ILE A 113 -12.87 13.77 7.56
C ILE A 113 -12.89 14.28 9.01
N ASN A 114 -11.72 14.39 9.66
CA ASN A 114 -11.58 14.83 11.05
C ASN A 114 -10.63 16.04 11.16
N PRO A 115 -11.10 17.26 10.85
CA PRO A 115 -10.26 18.46 10.84
C PRO A 115 -9.88 19.00 12.24
N LYS A 116 -10.45 18.47 13.33
CA LYS A 116 -10.33 19.03 14.71
C LYS A 116 -9.18 18.43 15.56
N GLU A 117 -8.15 17.87 14.93
CA GLU A 117 -7.05 17.17 15.64
C GLU A 117 -5.69 17.80 15.36
N GLU A 118 -5.60 19.12 15.60
CA GLU A 118 -4.35 19.82 15.88
C GLU A 118 -4.35 20.25 17.36
#